data_AF-A0A177TFX3-F1
#
_entry.id   AF-A0A177TFX3-F1
#
_cell.length_a   1.000
_cell.length_b   1.000
_cell.length_c   1.000
_cell.angle_alpha   90.00
_cell.angle_beta   90.00
_cell.angle_gamma   90.00
#
_symmetry.space_group_name_H-M   'P 1'
#
loop_
_entity.id
_entity.type
_entity.pdbx_description
1 polymer ?
#
loop_
_entity_poly.entity_id
_entity_poly.type
_entity_poly.pdbx_seq_one_letter_code
_entity_poly.pdbx_strand_id
1 'polypeptide(L)'
;MPDATSFNNLIHAHPIYASMDAGTVERLSSMLDEKVLPLTPYFYHSATFILFVLLWATTLGISQALARVFGARYSKLNFDQRRTTDIYVLNVILTTVAAGLQFAALSAFSMRFYSHHFNLLRLASMLVSANYCFELIYRPRMRLPMIAHHLLTLFLAMLSLSTLYETKDPSIMLSGNMLMFLATLEQPTFLALFFYRLRFPRNFVKTWLQVSSFQTIITKSLAALGAVICWLQWQDKDRSGTATAYDVLFWTSICGLYVTQWYGAIVTWRISKTITERYVEHSTKSSTKQEAEEIDLPDIEVLNASSPGSPEESIDPYTSRRPSHSSRSSFNVKS
;
A
#
# COMPACT_ATOMS: atom_id res chain seq x y z
N MET A 1 -9.47 -38.22 10.61
CA MET A 1 -10.78 -37.56 10.44
C MET A 1 -11.15 -36.98 11.79
N PRO A 2 -11.50 -35.70 11.92
CA PRO A 2 -12.11 -35.20 13.15
C PRO A 2 -13.42 -35.97 13.37
N ASP A 3 -13.66 -36.40 14.60
CA ASP A 3 -14.82 -37.20 14.98
C ASP A 3 -16.10 -36.36 14.78
N ALA A 4 -17.19 -36.91 14.23
CA ALA A 4 -18.42 -36.16 13.94
C ALA A 4 -19.04 -35.53 15.21
N THR A 5 -18.75 -36.12 16.36
CA THR A 5 -19.02 -35.61 17.71
C THR A 5 -18.29 -34.31 18.04
N SER A 6 -17.09 -34.07 17.50
CA SER A 6 -16.33 -32.83 17.75
C SER A 6 -16.91 -31.64 16.99
N PHE A 7 -17.48 -31.85 15.81
CA PHE A 7 -18.10 -30.78 15.02
C PHE A 7 -19.45 -30.37 15.61
N ASN A 8 -20.28 -31.33 16.04
CA ASN A 8 -21.55 -31.03 16.73
C ASN A 8 -21.34 -30.27 18.06
N ASN A 9 -20.27 -30.57 18.80
CA ASN A 9 -19.94 -29.81 20.01
C ASN A 9 -19.46 -28.38 19.68
N LEU A 10 -18.76 -28.18 18.55
CA LEU A 10 -18.35 -26.86 18.07
C LEU A 10 -19.54 -25.97 17.67
N ILE A 11 -20.55 -26.58 17.04
CA ILE A 11 -21.78 -25.90 16.59
C ILE A 11 -22.55 -25.29 17.76
N HIS A 12 -22.58 -25.97 18.91
CA HIS A 12 -23.33 -25.51 20.08
C HIS A 12 -22.56 -24.54 20.98
N ALA A 13 -21.23 -24.49 20.87
CA ALA A 13 -20.39 -23.65 21.73
C ALA A 13 -20.08 -22.27 21.16
N HIS A 14 -19.95 -22.12 19.83
CA HIS A 14 -19.52 -20.85 19.24
C HIS A 14 -20.70 -19.91 18.91
N PRO A 15 -20.65 -18.61 19.30
CA PRO A 15 -21.75 -17.67 19.07
C PRO A 15 -22.17 -17.51 17.61
N ILE A 16 -21.22 -17.64 16.68
CA ILE A 16 -21.49 -17.47 15.26
C ILE A 16 -22.26 -18.66 14.67
N TYR A 17 -21.99 -19.90 15.09
CA TYR A 17 -22.72 -21.07 14.62
C TYR A 17 -24.16 -21.08 15.12
N ALA A 18 -24.40 -20.63 16.35
CA ALA A 18 -25.74 -20.46 16.91
C ALA A 18 -26.63 -19.49 16.11
N SER A 19 -26.02 -18.59 15.32
CA SER A 19 -26.73 -17.61 14.50
C SER A 19 -26.99 -18.06 13.06
N MET A 20 -26.54 -19.26 12.66
CA MET A 20 -26.69 -19.80 11.31
C MET A 20 -27.78 -20.88 11.24
N ASP A 21 -28.38 -21.05 10.06
CA ASP A 21 -29.23 -22.22 9.79
C ASP A 21 -28.40 -23.49 9.56
N ALA A 22 -28.99 -24.65 9.83
CA ALA A 22 -28.30 -25.95 9.76
C ALA A 22 -27.68 -26.24 8.38
N GLY A 23 -28.36 -25.86 7.29
CA GLY A 23 -27.85 -26.06 5.93
C GLY A 23 -26.65 -25.16 5.59
N THR A 24 -26.57 -23.97 6.20
CA THR A 24 -25.39 -23.10 6.11
C THR A 24 -24.20 -23.68 6.89
N VAL A 25 -24.43 -24.26 8.07
CA VAL A 25 -23.39 -24.90 8.89
C VAL A 25 -22.75 -26.09 8.16
N GLU A 26 -23.56 -26.97 7.57
CA GLU A 26 -23.07 -28.14 6.83
C GLU A 26 -22.20 -27.72 5.63
N ARG A 27 -22.68 -26.75 4.85
CA ARG A 27 -21.92 -26.19 3.72
C ARG A 27 -20.61 -25.57 4.19
N LEU A 28 -20.64 -24.79 5.27
CA LEU A 28 -19.45 -24.17 5.83
C LEU A 28 -18.39 -25.19 6.26
N SER A 29 -18.83 -26.27 6.92
CA SER A 29 -17.96 -27.38 7.31
C SER A 29 -17.20 -27.96 6.12
N SER A 30 -17.92 -28.31 5.06
CA SER A 30 -17.34 -28.90 3.85
C SER A 30 -16.30 -27.98 3.19
N MET A 31 -16.55 -26.66 3.16
CA MET A 31 -15.65 -25.68 2.55
C MET A 31 -14.38 -25.47 3.37
N LEU A 32 -14.48 -25.49 4.69
CA LEU A 32 -13.33 -25.30 5.58
C LEU A 32 -12.46 -26.57 5.68
N ASP A 33 -13.03 -27.74 5.34
CA ASP A 33 -12.31 -29.01 5.24
C ASP A 33 -11.61 -29.22 3.89
N GLU A 34 -12.00 -28.50 2.83
CA GLU A 34 -11.37 -28.57 1.51
C GLU A 34 -10.00 -27.84 1.51
N LYS A 35 -8.94 -28.61 1.78
CA LYS A 35 -7.59 -28.10 2.08
C LYS A 35 -6.88 -27.46 0.89
N VAL A 36 -6.52 -26.18 1.05
CA VAL A 36 -5.12 -25.69 0.93
C VAL A 36 -4.91 -24.68 2.06
N LEU A 37 -4.19 -25.07 3.11
CA LEU A 37 -3.84 -24.15 4.20
C LEU A 37 -2.93 -23.05 3.64
N PRO A 38 -3.13 -21.76 3.96
CA PRO A 38 -2.21 -20.69 3.57
C PRO A 38 -0.77 -20.92 4.07
N LEU A 39 -0.64 -21.75 5.12
CA LEU A 39 0.62 -22.18 5.73
C LEU A 39 1.33 -23.31 4.98
N THR A 40 0.72 -23.94 3.97
CA THR A 40 1.46 -24.89 3.15
C THR A 40 2.47 -24.12 2.29
N PRO A 41 3.78 -24.26 2.53
CA PRO A 41 4.78 -23.61 1.72
C PRO A 41 4.80 -24.33 0.37
N TYR A 42 3.91 -23.94 -0.53
CA TYR A 42 4.17 -24.17 -1.94
C TYR A 42 5.41 -23.36 -2.26
N PHE A 43 6.53 -24.06 -2.54
CA PHE A 43 7.71 -23.49 -3.15
C PHE A 43 7.26 -22.55 -4.26
N TYR A 44 7.37 -21.24 -4.00
CA TYR A 44 7.03 -20.16 -4.92
C TYR A 44 5.74 -20.41 -5.72
N HIS A 45 4.58 -20.02 -5.20
CA HIS A 45 3.36 -20.03 -6.03
C HIS A 45 3.64 -19.15 -7.27
N SER A 46 3.83 -19.77 -8.44
CA SER A 46 4.26 -19.10 -9.68
C SER A 46 3.35 -17.92 -10.04
N ALA A 47 2.09 -18.03 -9.66
CA ALA A 47 1.09 -16.97 -9.70
C ALA A 47 1.55 -15.66 -9.05
N THR A 48 2.31 -15.69 -7.95
CA THR A 48 2.84 -14.49 -7.29
C THR A 48 3.86 -13.77 -8.17
N PHE A 49 4.80 -14.49 -8.79
CA PHE A 49 5.78 -13.88 -9.71
C PHE A 49 5.08 -13.30 -10.93
N ILE A 50 4.15 -14.06 -11.52
CA ILE A 50 3.34 -13.61 -12.65
C ILE A 50 2.58 -12.33 -12.26
N LEU A 51 1.96 -12.30 -11.08
CA LEU A 51 1.24 -11.12 -10.59
C LEU A 51 2.18 -9.92 -10.44
N PHE A 52 3.37 -10.07 -9.87
CA PHE A 52 4.33 -8.96 -9.75
C PHE A 52 4.81 -8.46 -11.12
N VAL A 53 5.03 -9.36 -12.08
CA VAL A 53 5.35 -8.97 -13.46
C VAL A 53 4.19 -8.23 -14.11
N LEU A 54 2.94 -8.67 -13.88
CA LEU A 54 1.75 -7.98 -14.37
C LEU A 54 1.60 -6.59 -13.71
N LEU A 55 1.85 -6.47 -12.41
CA LEU A 55 1.84 -5.18 -11.71
C LEU A 55 2.89 -4.23 -12.30
N TRP A 56 4.11 -4.72 -12.50
CA TRP A 56 5.17 -3.96 -13.13
C TRP A 56 4.81 -3.51 -14.56
N ALA A 57 4.36 -4.43 -15.41
CA ALA A 57 3.90 -4.12 -16.77
C ALA A 57 2.74 -3.12 -16.77
N THR A 58 1.79 -3.27 -15.84
CA THR A 58 0.68 -2.33 -15.64
C THR A 58 1.19 -0.95 -15.28
N THR A 59 2.14 -0.82 -14.36
CA THR A 59 2.73 0.49 -14.02
C THR A 59 3.49 1.14 -15.17
N LEU A 60 4.15 0.37 -16.03
CA LEU A 60 4.74 0.90 -17.25
C LEU A 60 3.66 1.41 -18.21
N GLY A 61 2.57 0.64 -18.38
CA GLY A 61 1.42 1.06 -19.16
C GLY A 61 0.80 2.35 -18.64
N ILE A 62 0.62 2.48 -17.32
CA ILE A 62 0.17 3.70 -16.64
C ILE A 62 1.13 4.85 -16.95
N SER A 63 2.43 4.67 -16.74
CA SER A 63 3.43 5.72 -16.99
C SER A 63 3.37 6.24 -18.43
N GLN A 64 3.28 5.32 -19.42
CA GLN A 64 3.11 5.69 -20.83
C GLN A 64 1.79 6.42 -21.09
N ALA A 65 0.68 5.94 -20.52
CA ALA A 65 -0.63 6.58 -20.66
C ALA A 65 -0.62 7.99 -20.06
N LEU A 66 -0.03 8.18 -18.88
CA LEU A 66 0.10 9.47 -18.22
C LEU A 66 0.98 10.44 -19.03
N ALA A 67 2.09 9.95 -19.60
CA ALA A 67 2.93 10.74 -20.48
C ALA A 67 2.17 11.19 -21.74
N ARG A 68 1.32 10.34 -22.32
CA ARG A 68 0.49 10.68 -23.48
C ARG A 68 -0.63 11.66 -23.15
N VAL A 69 -1.37 11.44 -22.06
CA VAL A 69 -2.55 12.22 -21.70
C VAL A 69 -2.19 13.57 -21.08
N PHE A 70 -1.18 13.62 -20.21
CA PHE A 70 -0.80 14.83 -19.47
C PHE A 70 0.48 15.50 -20.00
N GLY A 71 1.16 14.88 -20.96
CA GLY A 71 2.28 15.46 -21.71
C GLY A 71 3.37 16.04 -20.81
N ALA A 72 3.61 17.34 -20.98
CA ALA A 72 4.61 18.09 -20.23
C ALA A 72 4.35 18.12 -18.72
N ARG A 73 3.09 18.07 -18.25
CA ARG A 73 2.78 18.10 -16.81
C ARG A 73 3.33 16.87 -16.09
N TYR A 74 3.24 15.71 -16.71
CA TYR A 74 3.80 14.46 -16.19
C TYR A 74 5.31 14.37 -16.44
N SER A 75 5.76 14.72 -17.65
CA SER A 75 7.17 14.55 -18.05
C SER A 75 8.13 15.46 -17.29
N LYS A 76 7.67 16.62 -16.79
CA LYS A 76 8.45 17.53 -15.95
C LYS A 76 8.61 17.07 -14.49
N LEU A 77 7.89 16.02 -14.07
CA LEU A 77 8.05 15.46 -12.73
C LEU A 77 9.39 14.74 -12.62
N ASN A 78 10.05 14.85 -11.46
CA ASN A 78 11.25 14.07 -11.20
C ASN A 78 10.93 12.56 -11.11
N PHE A 79 11.96 11.71 -11.15
CA PHE A 79 11.78 10.25 -11.15
C PHE A 79 10.92 9.76 -9.97
N ASP A 80 11.22 10.21 -8.75
CA ASP A 80 10.48 9.84 -7.53
C ASP A 80 9.00 10.23 -7.60
N GLN A 81 8.71 11.42 -8.13
CA GLN A 81 7.36 11.93 -8.30
C GLN A 81 6.61 11.16 -9.37
N ARG A 82 7.24 10.83 -10.50
CA ARG A 82 6.62 10.00 -11.55
C ARG A 82 6.21 8.63 -11.02
N ARG A 83 7.14 7.91 -10.38
CA ARG A 83 6.87 6.59 -9.78
C ARG A 83 5.76 6.66 -8.74
N THR A 84 5.76 7.70 -7.89
CA THR A 84 4.69 7.93 -6.91
C THR A 84 3.33 8.19 -7.58
N THR A 85 3.31 9.00 -8.64
CA THR A 85 2.08 9.31 -9.40
C THR A 85 1.53 8.07 -10.10
N ASP A 86 2.40 7.22 -10.68
CA ASP A 86 1.99 5.96 -11.30
C ASP A 86 1.34 5.03 -10.27
N ILE A 87 1.94 4.94 -9.07
CA ILE A 87 1.41 4.16 -7.96
C ILE A 87 0.05 4.68 -7.49
N TYR A 88 -0.21 6.00 -7.48
CA TYR A 88 -1.53 6.50 -7.13
C TYR A 88 -2.61 5.95 -8.08
N VAL A 89 -2.32 5.89 -9.38
CA VAL A 89 -3.26 5.32 -10.37
C VAL A 89 -3.40 3.81 -10.17
N LEU A 90 -2.29 3.09 -9.98
CA LEU A 90 -2.33 1.65 -9.71
C LEU A 90 -3.15 1.33 -8.45
N ASN A 91 -2.90 2.09 -7.37
CA ASN A 91 -3.63 1.96 -6.12
C ASN A 91 -5.11 2.17 -6.33
N VAL A 92 -5.53 3.21 -7.07
CA VAL A 92 -6.96 3.42 -7.39
C VAL A 92 -7.53 2.18 -8.10
N ILE A 93 -6.89 1.67 -9.15
CA ILE A 93 -7.38 0.52 -9.90
C ILE A 93 -7.52 -0.72 -9.01
N LEU A 94 -6.45 -1.12 -8.33
CA LEU A 94 -6.43 -2.38 -7.56
C LEU A 94 -7.30 -2.31 -6.32
N THR A 95 -7.28 -1.18 -5.60
CA THR A 95 -8.14 -1.03 -4.41
C THR A 95 -9.60 -0.89 -4.79
N THR A 96 -9.95 -0.34 -5.95
CA THR A 96 -11.33 -0.33 -6.45
C THR A 96 -11.81 -1.74 -6.78
N VAL A 97 -10.99 -2.54 -7.47
CA VAL A 97 -11.33 -3.94 -7.74
C VAL A 97 -11.48 -4.72 -6.43
N ALA A 98 -10.52 -4.59 -5.50
CA ALA A 98 -10.59 -5.22 -4.20
C ALA A 98 -11.82 -4.79 -3.40
N ALA A 99 -12.14 -3.50 -3.35
CA ALA A 99 -13.36 -2.99 -2.71
C ALA A 99 -14.62 -3.59 -3.35
N GLY A 100 -14.69 -3.68 -4.69
CA GLY A 100 -15.80 -4.30 -5.39
C GLY A 100 -16.02 -5.76 -5.00
N LEU A 101 -14.93 -6.54 -4.89
CA LEU A 101 -14.96 -7.92 -4.40
C LEU A 101 -15.45 -8.01 -2.95
N GLN A 102 -15.01 -7.08 -2.08
CA GLN A 102 -15.47 -7.02 -0.69
C GLN A 102 -16.95 -6.64 -0.58
N PHE A 103 -17.42 -5.67 -1.37
CA PHE A 103 -18.83 -5.30 -1.44
C PHE A 103 -19.71 -6.46 -1.92
N ALA A 104 -19.24 -7.21 -2.92
CA ALA A 104 -19.94 -8.41 -3.41
C ALA A 104 -20.02 -9.53 -2.36
N ALA A 105 -19.12 -9.55 -1.37
CA ALA A 105 -19.13 -10.50 -0.26
C ALA A 105 -19.91 -10.01 0.97
N LEU A 106 -20.52 -8.80 0.95
CA LEU A 106 -21.26 -8.27 2.11
C LEU A 106 -22.52 -9.07 2.46
N SER A 107 -23.07 -9.84 1.51
CA SER A 107 -24.16 -10.79 1.81
C SER A 107 -23.80 -11.79 2.91
N ALA A 108 -22.51 -12.05 3.15
CA ALA A 108 -22.06 -12.89 4.27
C ALA A 108 -22.49 -12.36 5.64
N PHE A 109 -22.69 -11.05 5.80
CA PHE A 109 -23.16 -10.45 7.07
C PHE A 109 -24.61 -10.82 7.41
N SER A 110 -25.36 -11.41 6.48
CA SER A 110 -26.67 -12.02 6.74
C SER A 110 -26.59 -13.42 7.36
N MET A 111 -25.39 -13.84 7.80
CA MET A 111 -25.10 -15.18 8.31
C MET A 111 -25.33 -16.32 7.33
N ARG A 112 -25.26 -16.01 6.04
CA ARG A 112 -25.35 -16.98 4.95
C ARG A 112 -24.00 -17.08 4.25
N PHE A 113 -23.28 -18.17 4.46
CA PHE A 113 -21.93 -18.36 3.94
C PHE A 113 -21.95 -19.27 2.71
N TYR A 114 -21.22 -18.85 1.67
CA TYR A 114 -21.07 -19.58 0.41
C TYR A 114 -19.61 -19.53 -0.04
N SER A 115 -19.18 -20.49 -0.86
CA SER A 115 -17.78 -20.61 -1.30
C SER A 115 -17.29 -19.35 -2.02
N HIS A 116 -18.17 -18.70 -2.77
CA HIS A 116 -17.82 -17.47 -3.47
C HIS A 116 -17.48 -16.32 -2.50
N HIS A 117 -18.11 -16.22 -1.31
CA HIS A 117 -17.73 -15.19 -0.32
C HIS A 117 -16.25 -15.34 0.08
N PHE A 118 -15.81 -16.56 0.39
CA PHE A 118 -14.42 -16.85 0.74
C PHE A 118 -13.48 -16.56 -0.43
N ASN A 119 -13.82 -16.99 -1.64
CA ASN A 119 -12.99 -16.78 -2.82
C ASN A 119 -12.84 -15.30 -3.17
N LEU A 120 -13.92 -14.53 -3.10
CA LEU A 120 -13.91 -13.08 -3.35
C LEU A 120 -13.04 -12.35 -2.33
N LEU A 121 -13.19 -12.66 -1.03
CA LEU A 121 -12.41 -12.02 0.03
C LEU A 121 -10.94 -12.43 0.01
N ARG A 122 -10.65 -13.69 -0.30
CA ARG A 122 -9.27 -14.17 -0.51
C ARG A 122 -8.62 -13.43 -1.68
N LEU A 123 -9.31 -13.31 -2.82
CA LEU A 123 -8.80 -12.58 -3.97
C LEU A 123 -8.59 -11.09 -3.66
N ALA A 124 -9.53 -10.45 -2.96
CA ALA A 124 -9.40 -9.05 -2.52
C ALA A 124 -8.16 -8.88 -1.62
N SER A 125 -7.98 -9.76 -0.65
CA SER A 125 -6.82 -9.76 0.26
C SER A 125 -5.51 -9.95 -0.48
N MET A 126 -5.46 -10.87 -1.45
CA MET A 126 -4.28 -11.09 -2.30
C MET A 126 -3.95 -9.86 -3.16
N LEU A 127 -4.95 -9.19 -3.74
CA LEU A 127 -4.75 -7.97 -4.53
C LEU A 127 -4.18 -6.84 -3.68
N VAL A 128 -4.74 -6.60 -2.49
CA VAL A 128 -4.24 -5.57 -1.56
C VAL A 128 -2.82 -5.90 -1.11
N SER A 129 -2.56 -7.16 -0.74
CA SER A 129 -1.25 -7.59 -0.26
C SER A 129 -0.18 -7.47 -1.35
N ALA A 130 -0.49 -7.92 -2.57
CA ALA A 130 0.42 -7.79 -3.70
C ALA A 130 0.70 -6.33 -4.04
N ASN A 131 -0.33 -5.47 -4.01
CA ASN A 131 -0.19 -4.04 -4.22
C ASN A 131 0.74 -3.39 -3.18
N TYR A 132 0.57 -3.71 -1.89
CA TYR A 132 1.39 -3.13 -0.82
C TYR A 132 2.84 -3.60 -0.89
N CYS A 133 3.08 -4.89 -1.13
CA CYS A 133 4.43 -5.39 -1.36
C CYS A 133 5.08 -4.77 -2.59
N PHE A 134 4.33 -4.62 -3.68
CA PHE A 134 4.83 -3.97 -4.90
C PHE A 134 5.15 -2.49 -4.66
N GLU A 135 4.30 -1.75 -3.97
CA GLU A 135 4.54 -0.34 -3.66
C GLU A 135 5.80 -0.15 -2.79
N LEU A 136 6.02 -1.03 -1.80
CA LEU A 136 7.21 -1.00 -0.95
C LEU A 136 8.52 -1.16 -1.75
N ILE A 137 8.50 -1.91 -2.85
CA ILE A 137 9.68 -2.16 -3.69
C ILE A 137 9.82 -1.10 -4.79
N TYR A 138 8.72 -0.77 -5.46
CA TYR A 138 8.71 0.10 -6.64
C TYR A 138 8.94 1.57 -6.29
N ARG A 139 8.50 2.00 -5.11
CA ARG A 139 8.54 3.41 -4.72
C ARG A 139 9.89 3.76 -4.07
N PRO A 140 10.68 4.70 -4.63
CA PRO A 140 12.04 4.95 -4.15
C PRO A 140 12.11 5.53 -2.73
N ARG A 141 11.08 6.30 -2.34
CA ARG A 141 11.01 6.97 -1.05
C ARG A 141 9.59 6.86 -0.50
N MET A 142 9.49 6.24 0.67
CA MET A 142 8.23 6.11 1.42
C MET A 142 8.43 6.64 2.84
N ARG A 143 7.40 7.30 3.38
CA ARG A 143 7.44 7.81 4.76
C ARG A 143 7.16 6.65 5.72
N LEU A 144 7.83 6.65 6.88
CA LEU A 144 7.70 5.60 7.90
C LEU A 144 6.24 5.25 8.28
N PRO A 145 5.31 6.21 8.47
CA PRO A 145 3.92 5.86 8.80
C PRO A 145 3.23 5.02 7.71
N MET A 146 3.56 5.26 6.43
CA MET A 146 3.00 4.47 5.33
C MET A 146 3.62 3.08 5.28
N ILE A 147 4.94 2.95 5.52
CA ILE A 147 5.59 1.64 5.62
C ILE A 147 4.95 0.82 6.75
N ALA A 148 4.74 1.43 7.91
CA ALA A 148 4.08 0.78 9.05
C ALA A 148 2.64 0.35 8.71
N HIS A 149 1.86 1.21 8.05
CA HIS A 149 0.51 0.88 7.56
C HIS A 149 0.52 -0.34 6.63
N HIS A 150 1.44 -0.38 5.66
CA HIS A 150 1.57 -1.50 4.72
C HIS A 150 1.92 -2.81 5.45
N LEU A 151 2.93 -2.79 6.33
CA LEU A 151 3.36 -3.96 7.08
C LEU A 151 2.26 -4.48 8.02
N LEU A 152 1.60 -3.60 8.78
CA LEU A 152 0.51 -3.98 9.67
C LEU A 152 -0.66 -4.60 8.89
N THR A 153 -1.03 -4.02 7.74
CA THR A 153 -2.10 -4.57 6.91
C THR A 153 -1.73 -5.95 6.35
N LEU A 154 -0.48 -6.16 5.93
CA LEU A 154 0.01 -7.45 5.44
C LEU A 154 -0.04 -8.53 6.54
N PHE A 155 0.47 -8.22 7.73
CA PHE A 155 0.43 -9.14 8.87
C PHE A 155 -1.01 -9.50 9.24
N LEU A 156 -1.89 -8.51 9.31
CA LEU A 156 -3.30 -8.70 9.60
C LEU A 156 -3.95 -9.62 8.55
N ALA A 157 -3.75 -9.37 7.26
CA ALA A 157 -4.31 -10.18 6.18
C ALA A 157 -3.85 -11.64 6.25
N MET A 158 -2.54 -11.87 6.44
CA MET A 158 -1.96 -13.22 6.52
C MET A 158 -2.50 -13.99 7.73
N LEU A 159 -2.61 -13.34 8.88
CA LEU A 159 -3.10 -13.97 10.10
C LEU A 159 -4.61 -14.17 10.10
N SER A 160 -5.41 -13.22 9.61
CA SER A 160 -6.85 -13.42 9.43
C SER A 160 -7.11 -14.67 8.59
N LEU A 161 -6.41 -14.83 7.46
CA LEU A 161 -6.57 -16.03 6.63
C LEU A 161 -6.07 -17.29 7.35
N SER A 162 -4.89 -17.25 7.98
CA SER A 162 -4.33 -18.43 8.67
C SER A 162 -5.24 -18.90 9.81
N THR A 163 -5.67 -17.98 10.67
CA THR A 163 -6.57 -18.28 11.79
C THR A 163 -7.93 -18.74 11.29
N LEU A 164 -8.50 -18.10 10.25
CA LEU A 164 -9.77 -18.55 9.65
C LEU A 164 -9.74 -20.03 9.25
N TYR A 165 -8.66 -20.49 8.61
CA TYR A 165 -8.56 -21.89 8.18
C TYR A 165 -8.17 -22.85 9.31
N GLU A 166 -7.43 -22.37 10.32
CA GLU A 166 -7.03 -23.19 11.45
C GLU A 166 -8.17 -23.40 12.45
N THR A 167 -8.81 -22.32 12.89
CA THR A 167 -9.91 -22.36 13.87
C THR A 167 -11.25 -22.68 13.23
N LYS A 168 -11.33 -22.56 11.90
CA LYS A 168 -12.58 -22.70 11.14
C LYS A 168 -13.65 -21.72 11.61
N ASP A 169 -13.27 -20.56 12.14
CA ASP A 169 -14.21 -19.56 12.64
C ASP A 169 -14.53 -18.50 11.56
N PRO A 170 -15.74 -18.51 10.98
CA PRO A 170 -16.14 -17.55 9.94
C PRO A 170 -16.25 -16.10 10.45
N SER A 171 -16.24 -15.86 11.77
CA SER A 171 -16.28 -14.50 12.34
C SER A 171 -15.02 -13.71 12.00
N ILE A 172 -13.90 -14.43 11.83
CA ILE A 172 -12.62 -13.88 11.37
C ILE A 172 -12.75 -13.34 9.95
N MET A 173 -13.54 -14.00 9.10
CA MET A 173 -13.82 -13.53 7.75
C MET A 173 -14.61 -12.21 7.77
N LEU A 174 -15.64 -12.11 8.62
CA LEU A 174 -16.46 -10.90 8.74
C LEU A 174 -15.67 -9.71 9.30
N SER A 175 -14.98 -9.93 10.42
CA SER A 175 -14.15 -8.91 11.06
C SER A 175 -12.95 -8.50 10.18
N GLY A 176 -12.30 -9.48 9.53
CA GLY A 176 -11.24 -9.25 8.56
C GLY A 176 -11.71 -8.48 7.32
N ASN A 177 -12.91 -8.76 6.81
CA ASN A 177 -13.49 -7.99 5.69
C ASN A 177 -13.71 -6.52 6.08
N MET A 178 -14.27 -6.27 7.28
CA MET A 178 -14.44 -4.91 7.78
C MET A 178 -13.10 -4.18 7.94
N LEU A 179 -12.09 -4.83 8.52
CA LEU A 179 -10.75 -4.25 8.65
C LEU A 179 -10.11 -3.98 7.28
N MET A 180 -10.33 -4.84 6.29
CA MET A 180 -9.74 -4.65 4.97
C MET A 180 -10.30 -3.43 4.22
N PHE A 181 -11.51 -2.94 4.57
CA PHE A 181 -11.96 -1.61 4.11
C PHE A 181 -11.08 -0.45 4.61
N LEU A 182 -10.31 -0.64 5.69
CA LEU A 182 -9.26 0.29 6.11
C LEU A 182 -8.09 0.39 5.12
N ALA A 183 -7.97 -0.54 4.17
CA ALA A 183 -6.97 -0.50 3.11
C ALA A 183 -7.58 -0.13 1.75
N THR A 184 -8.84 -0.51 1.48
CA THR A 184 -9.42 -0.43 0.14
C THR A 184 -10.22 0.84 -0.15
N LEU A 185 -10.69 1.60 0.85
CA LEU A 185 -11.52 2.81 0.61
C LEU A 185 -10.73 4.12 0.54
N GLU A 186 -9.56 4.13 -0.10
CA GLU A 186 -8.64 5.29 -0.18
C GLU A 186 -8.61 5.98 -1.55
N GLN A 187 -9.46 5.58 -2.50
CA GLN A 187 -9.43 6.12 -3.86
C GLN A 187 -9.50 7.65 -3.91
N PRO A 188 -10.38 8.33 -3.15
CA PRO A 188 -10.42 9.80 -3.18
C PRO A 188 -9.10 10.43 -2.76
N THR A 189 -8.40 9.84 -1.79
CA THR A 189 -7.09 10.31 -1.31
C THR A 189 -6.02 10.15 -2.40
N PHE A 190 -5.97 8.98 -3.06
CA PHE A 190 -5.02 8.77 -4.16
C PHE A 190 -5.29 9.71 -5.33
N LEU A 191 -6.56 9.92 -5.70
CA LEU A 191 -6.94 10.87 -6.75
C LEU A 191 -6.58 12.32 -6.37
N ALA A 192 -6.86 12.74 -5.14
CA ALA A 192 -6.52 14.08 -4.68
C ALA A 192 -5.00 14.34 -4.72
N LEU A 193 -4.20 13.37 -4.27
CA LEU A 193 -2.74 13.45 -4.32
C LEU A 193 -2.20 13.39 -5.75
N PHE A 194 -2.84 12.62 -6.63
CA PHE A 194 -2.54 12.58 -8.05
C PHE A 194 -2.75 13.95 -8.71
N PHE A 195 -3.92 14.57 -8.52
CA PHE A 195 -4.22 15.91 -9.05
C PHE A 195 -3.27 16.98 -8.48
N TYR A 196 -2.93 16.85 -7.19
CA TYR A 196 -1.93 17.71 -6.55
C TYR A 196 -0.55 17.59 -7.22
N ARG A 197 -0.08 16.37 -7.51
CA ARG A 197 1.22 16.14 -8.17
C ARG A 197 1.24 16.68 -9.60
N LEU A 198 0.16 16.49 -10.35
CA LEU A 198 0.04 16.99 -11.72
C LEU A 198 -0.25 18.50 -11.82
N ARG A 199 -0.29 19.21 -10.68
CA ARG A 199 -0.51 20.66 -10.60
C ARG A 199 -1.81 21.11 -11.26
N PHE A 200 -2.91 20.40 -10.98
CA PHE A 200 -4.25 20.83 -11.41
C PHE A 200 -4.64 22.17 -10.79
N PRO A 201 -5.69 22.85 -11.30
CA PRO A 201 -6.14 24.14 -10.77
C PRO A 201 -6.32 24.10 -9.25
N ARG A 202 -5.81 25.13 -8.57
CA ARG A 202 -5.71 25.18 -7.11
C ARG A 202 -7.04 24.89 -6.40
N ASN A 203 -8.13 25.52 -6.86
CA ASN A 203 -9.45 25.35 -6.24
C ASN A 203 -9.95 23.91 -6.39
N PHE A 204 -9.71 23.28 -7.54
CA PHE A 204 -10.04 21.88 -7.78
C PHE A 204 -9.28 20.95 -6.82
N VAL A 205 -7.94 21.10 -6.77
CA VAL A 205 -7.10 20.26 -5.89
C VAL A 205 -7.44 20.47 -4.42
N LYS A 206 -7.68 21.70 -3.99
CA LYS A 206 -8.10 22.03 -2.62
C LYS A 206 -9.37 21.27 -2.24
N THR A 207 -10.41 21.33 -3.07
CA THR A 207 -11.68 20.64 -2.83
C THR A 207 -11.47 19.13 -2.72
N TRP A 208 -10.73 18.51 -3.64
CA TRP A 208 -10.45 17.08 -3.60
C TRP A 208 -9.66 16.65 -2.35
N LEU A 209 -8.67 17.43 -1.92
CA LEU A 209 -7.92 17.15 -0.69
C LEU A 209 -8.80 17.28 0.57
N GLN A 210 -9.72 18.25 0.60
CA GLN A 210 -10.66 18.41 1.72
C GLN A 210 -11.67 17.26 1.77
N VAL A 211 -12.28 16.93 0.63
CA VAL A 211 -13.25 15.82 0.53
C VAL A 211 -12.60 14.49 0.89
N SER A 212 -11.42 14.19 0.34
CA SER A 212 -10.70 12.95 0.65
C SER A 212 -10.31 12.83 2.12
N SER A 213 -9.88 13.94 2.75
CA SER A 213 -9.60 13.96 4.19
C SER A 213 -10.83 13.62 5.03
N PHE A 214 -12.00 14.22 4.73
CA PHE A 214 -13.23 13.93 5.48
C PHE A 214 -13.74 12.52 5.22
N GLN A 215 -13.78 12.10 3.94
CA GLN A 215 -14.23 10.76 3.56
C GLN A 215 -13.35 9.68 4.20
N THR A 216 -12.03 9.89 4.28
CA THR A 216 -11.12 8.96 4.97
C THR A 216 -11.53 8.80 6.43
N ILE A 217 -11.73 9.90 7.18
CA ILE A 217 -12.11 9.79 8.59
C ILE A 217 -13.44 9.02 8.75
N ILE A 218 -14.46 9.36 7.97
CA ILE A 218 -15.78 8.73 8.07
C ILE A 218 -15.70 7.24 7.73
N THR A 219 -15.18 6.90 6.55
CA THR A 219 -15.16 5.51 6.08
C THR A 219 -14.28 4.61 6.92
N LYS A 220 -13.12 5.10 7.38
CA LYS A 220 -12.22 4.34 8.26
C LYS A 220 -12.83 4.15 9.64
N SER A 221 -13.54 5.14 10.18
CA SER A 221 -14.25 5.02 11.45
C SER A 221 -15.37 3.98 11.37
N LEU A 222 -16.15 3.98 10.30
CA LEU A 222 -17.20 2.98 10.07
C LEU A 222 -16.63 1.57 9.90
N ALA A 223 -15.55 1.43 9.15
CA ALA A 223 -14.87 0.15 8.96
C ALA A 223 -14.31 -0.40 10.28
N ALA A 224 -13.62 0.43 11.06
CA ALA A 224 -13.09 0.06 12.36
C ALA A 224 -14.22 -0.31 13.35
N LEU A 225 -15.27 0.50 13.42
CA LEU A 225 -16.43 0.22 14.28
C LEU A 225 -17.11 -1.10 13.90
N GLY A 226 -17.36 -1.34 12.61
CA GLY A 226 -17.96 -2.59 12.15
C GLY A 226 -17.07 -3.81 12.43
N ALA A 227 -15.75 -3.68 12.33
CA ALA A 227 -14.82 -4.74 12.72
C ALA A 227 -14.91 -5.06 14.22
N VAL A 228 -14.96 -4.04 15.08
CA VAL A 228 -15.11 -4.20 16.53
C VAL A 228 -16.45 -4.86 16.87
N ILE A 229 -17.54 -4.45 16.23
CA ILE A 229 -18.86 -5.05 16.43
C ILE A 229 -18.82 -6.54 16.06
N CYS A 230 -18.26 -6.89 14.89
CA CYS A 230 -18.14 -8.29 14.47
C CYS A 230 -17.33 -9.11 15.47
N TRP A 231 -16.20 -8.56 15.94
CA TRP A 231 -15.34 -9.21 16.90
C TRP A 231 -16.05 -9.42 18.24
N LEU A 232 -16.68 -8.37 18.79
CA LEU A 232 -17.39 -8.45 20.07
C LEU A 232 -18.58 -9.42 20.05
N GLN A 233 -19.28 -9.49 18.92
CA GLN A 233 -20.52 -10.25 18.80
C GLN A 233 -20.28 -11.73 18.52
N TRP A 234 -19.27 -12.06 17.71
CA TRP A 234 -19.15 -13.41 17.13
C TRP A 234 -17.83 -14.12 17.35
N GLN A 235 -16.79 -13.41 17.79
CA GLN A 235 -15.48 -14.02 18.02
C GLN A 235 -15.49 -14.83 19.32
N ASP A 236 -15.14 -16.11 19.24
CA ASP A 236 -15.07 -17.00 20.40
C ASP A 236 -13.92 -16.62 21.34
N LYS A 237 -14.12 -16.81 22.64
CA LYS A 237 -13.19 -16.42 23.71
C LYS A 237 -12.48 -17.61 24.34
N ASP A 238 -12.93 -18.85 24.09
CA ASP A 238 -12.24 -20.07 24.53
C ASP A 238 -11.22 -20.51 23.46
N ARG A 239 -9.91 -20.52 23.78
CA ARG A 239 -8.89 -20.42 22.71
C ARG A 239 -7.68 -21.34 22.78
N SER A 240 -7.33 -21.83 21.58
CA SER A 240 -6.00 -22.29 21.15
C SER A 240 -5.02 -21.10 21.03
N GLY A 241 -3.71 -21.38 21.03
CA GLY A 241 -2.68 -20.34 20.97
C GLY A 241 -2.77 -19.39 19.76
N THR A 242 -3.14 -19.90 18.59
CA THR A 242 -3.27 -19.12 17.35
C THR A 242 -4.41 -18.11 17.42
N ALA A 243 -5.53 -18.47 18.03
CA ALA A 243 -6.64 -17.55 18.22
C ALA A 243 -6.21 -16.40 19.16
N THR A 244 -5.48 -16.67 20.25
CA THR A 244 -4.96 -15.60 21.11
C THR A 244 -4.02 -14.65 20.34
N ALA A 245 -3.14 -15.18 19.49
CA ALA A 245 -2.28 -14.36 18.65
C ALA A 245 -3.07 -13.45 17.69
N TYR A 246 -4.16 -13.97 17.12
CA TYR A 246 -5.06 -13.18 16.28
C TYR A 246 -5.69 -12.02 17.04
N ASP A 247 -6.16 -12.21 18.29
CA ASP A 247 -6.77 -11.13 19.07
C ASP A 247 -5.81 -9.99 19.37
N VAL A 248 -4.60 -10.35 19.82
CA VAL A 248 -3.56 -9.36 20.12
C VAL A 248 -3.26 -8.54 18.86
N LEU A 249 -3.16 -9.22 17.71
CA LEU A 249 -2.87 -8.56 16.45
C LEU A 249 -4.07 -7.83 15.86
N PHE A 250 -5.29 -8.27 16.09
CA PHE A 250 -6.52 -7.57 15.74
C PHE A 250 -6.55 -6.21 16.43
N TRP A 251 -6.37 -6.18 17.75
CA TRP A 251 -6.38 -4.93 18.53
C TRP A 251 -5.16 -4.05 18.24
N THR A 252 -3.98 -4.63 18.08
CA THR A 252 -2.78 -3.87 17.71
C THR A 252 -2.93 -3.25 16.32
N SER A 253 -3.45 -4.02 15.35
CA SER A 253 -3.63 -3.56 13.97
C SER A 253 -4.73 -2.52 13.87
N ILE A 254 -5.88 -2.71 14.52
CA ILE A 254 -6.95 -1.71 14.45
C ILE A 254 -6.50 -0.38 15.06
N CYS A 255 -5.81 -0.39 16.20
CA CYS A 255 -5.27 0.83 16.81
C CYS A 255 -4.19 1.46 15.92
N GLY A 256 -3.20 0.68 15.48
CA GLY A 256 -2.09 1.17 14.65
C GLY A 256 -2.57 1.73 13.32
N LEU A 257 -3.38 0.97 12.59
CA LEU A 257 -3.97 1.39 11.32
C LEU A 257 -4.83 2.63 11.54
N TYR A 258 -5.72 2.65 12.52
CA TYR A 258 -6.59 3.80 12.76
C TYR A 258 -5.80 5.09 13.07
N VAL A 259 -4.74 5.01 13.89
CA VAL A 259 -3.85 6.15 14.15
C VAL A 259 -3.15 6.63 12.88
N THR A 260 -2.61 5.71 12.06
CA THR A 260 -1.95 6.10 10.80
C THR A 260 -2.93 6.74 9.81
N GLN A 261 -4.18 6.28 9.78
CA GLN A 261 -5.24 6.83 8.93
C GLN A 261 -5.65 8.24 9.36
N TRP A 262 -5.82 8.45 10.67
CA TRP A 262 -6.06 9.79 11.23
C TRP A 262 -4.91 10.75 10.93
N TYR A 263 -3.67 10.31 11.11
CA TYR A 263 -2.50 11.09 10.75
C TYR A 263 -2.50 11.46 9.25
N GLY A 264 -2.79 10.50 8.37
CA GLY A 264 -2.89 10.70 6.93
C GLY A 264 -3.95 11.74 6.55
N ALA A 265 -5.13 11.67 7.17
CA ALA A 265 -6.21 12.64 6.98
C ALA A 265 -5.78 14.06 7.42
N ILE A 266 -5.19 14.20 8.62
CA ILE A 266 -4.69 15.49 9.12
C ILE A 266 -3.65 16.09 8.18
N VAL A 267 -2.70 15.28 7.69
CA VAL A 267 -1.69 15.74 6.73
C VAL A 267 -2.34 16.21 5.43
N THR A 268 -3.28 15.44 4.89
CA THR A 268 -4.02 15.78 3.67
C THR A 268 -4.80 17.10 3.82
N TRP A 269 -5.46 17.27 4.96
CA TRP A 269 -6.14 18.51 5.32
C TRP A 269 -5.17 19.70 5.40
N ARG A 270 -4.01 19.54 6.04
CA ARG A 270 -2.99 20.59 6.12
C ARG A 270 -2.44 20.98 4.74
N ILE A 271 -2.27 20.02 3.82
CA ILE A 271 -1.88 20.31 2.43
C ILE A 271 -2.95 21.18 1.77
N SER A 272 -4.24 20.89 1.99
CA SER A 272 -5.34 21.68 1.42
C SER A 272 -5.34 23.14 1.88
N LYS A 273 -4.98 23.42 3.14
CA LYS A 273 -4.89 24.79 3.69
C LYS A 273 -3.68 25.56 3.16
N THR A 274 -2.53 24.89 3.04
CA THR A 274 -1.26 25.51 2.61
C THR A 274 -1.06 25.50 1.08
N ILE A 275 -2.06 25.05 0.31
CA ILE A 275 -1.94 24.91 -1.15
C ILE A 275 -1.66 26.25 -1.85
N THR A 276 -2.19 27.35 -1.29
CA THR A 276 -1.99 28.71 -1.79
C THR A 276 -0.51 29.08 -1.79
N GLU A 277 0.11 28.97 -0.63
CA GLU A 277 1.52 29.31 -0.39
C GLU A 277 2.42 28.45 -1.27
N ARG A 278 2.13 27.14 -1.37
CA ARG A 278 2.93 26.20 -2.16
C ARG A 278 2.84 26.43 -3.67
N TYR A 279 1.69 26.87 -4.18
CA TYR A 279 1.54 27.19 -5.60
C TYR A 279 2.25 28.51 -5.94
N VAL A 280 2.19 29.50 -5.04
CA VAL A 280 2.90 30.78 -5.21
C VAL A 280 4.41 30.56 -5.16
N GLU A 281 4.94 29.88 -4.14
CA GLU A 281 6.38 29.58 -4.01
C GLU A 281 6.93 28.85 -5.25
N HIS A 282 6.16 27.92 -5.81
CA HIS A 282 6.55 27.22 -7.03
C HIS A 282 6.48 28.09 -8.28
N SER A 283 5.52 29.02 -8.38
CA SER A 283 5.47 30.00 -9.47
C SER A 283 6.66 30.94 -9.39
N THR A 284 6.98 31.46 -8.20
CA THR A 284 8.13 32.35 -8.00
C THR A 284 9.44 31.64 -8.34
N LYS A 285 9.67 30.41 -7.86
CA LYS A 285 10.87 29.64 -8.22
C LYS A 285 10.95 29.27 -9.71
N SER A 286 9.81 29.12 -10.38
CA SER A 286 9.75 28.89 -11.83
C SER A 286 10.13 30.16 -12.60
N SER A 287 9.58 31.30 -12.21
CA SER A 287 9.88 32.60 -12.78
C SER A 287 11.33 33.00 -12.55
N THR A 288 11.86 32.84 -11.34
CA THR A 288 13.27 33.13 -11.04
C THR A 288 14.23 32.19 -11.76
N LYS A 289 13.85 30.92 -12.02
CA LYS A 289 14.66 30.03 -12.87
C LYS A 289 14.61 30.41 -14.34
N GLN A 290 13.45 30.82 -14.85
CA GLN A 290 13.32 31.31 -16.23
C GLN A 290 14.04 32.66 -16.41
N GLU A 291 13.92 33.59 -15.47
CA GLU A 291 14.68 34.84 -15.48
C GLU A 291 16.19 34.59 -15.35
N ALA A 292 16.63 33.62 -14.55
CA ALA A 292 18.04 33.24 -14.48
C ALA A 292 18.55 32.55 -15.77
N GLU A 293 17.70 31.81 -16.49
CA GLU A 293 18.02 31.26 -17.82
C GLU A 293 17.94 32.32 -18.94
N GLU A 294 17.13 33.37 -18.77
CA GLU A 294 16.95 34.47 -19.74
C GLU A 294 18.01 35.58 -19.56
N ILE A 295 18.60 35.72 -18.36
CA ILE A 295 19.70 36.65 -18.07
C ILE A 295 21.08 36.05 -18.44
N ASP A 296 21.17 34.76 -18.76
CA ASP A 296 22.44 34.09 -19.14
C ASP A 296 22.67 34.03 -20.67
N LEU A 297 22.23 35.06 -21.38
CA LEU A 297 22.61 35.32 -22.78
C LEU A 297 23.19 36.73 -22.92
N PRO A 298 24.52 36.86 -22.94
CA PRO A 298 25.19 37.83 -23.77
C PRO A 298 25.84 37.11 -24.95
N ASP A 299 25.37 37.43 -26.16
CA ASP A 299 26.16 37.30 -27.39
C ASP A 299 27.44 38.12 -27.23
N ILE A 300 28.58 37.48 -26.92
CA ILE A 300 29.92 37.95 -27.35
C ILE A 300 30.79 36.74 -27.66
N GLU A 301 30.92 36.45 -28.95
CA GLU A 301 32.01 35.70 -29.55
C GLU A 301 33.22 36.63 -29.71
N VAL A 302 34.19 36.65 -28.78
CA VAL A 302 35.57 37.14 -29.04
C VAL A 302 36.59 36.46 -28.10
N LEU A 303 37.41 35.58 -28.71
CA LEU A 303 38.85 35.29 -28.52
C LEU A 303 39.53 35.32 -27.12
N ASN A 304 40.30 34.23 -26.93
CA ASN A 304 41.64 34.12 -26.32
C ASN A 304 41.83 33.99 -24.79
N ALA A 305 42.26 32.78 -24.41
CA ALA A 305 43.50 32.44 -23.71
C ALA A 305 43.98 33.35 -22.55
N SER A 306 43.87 32.83 -21.32
CA SER A 306 45.01 32.54 -20.43
C SER A 306 44.54 32.22 -19.00
N SER A 307 44.98 31.08 -18.46
CA SER A 307 45.05 30.76 -17.02
C SER A 307 46.05 31.71 -16.29
N PRO A 308 46.26 31.70 -14.95
CA PRO A 308 45.68 30.86 -13.89
C PRO A 308 45.29 31.59 -12.58
N GLY A 309 44.59 30.91 -11.66
CA GLY A 309 44.47 31.35 -10.27
C GLY A 309 43.33 30.70 -9.47
N SER A 310 43.59 29.53 -8.89
CA SER A 310 42.84 28.89 -7.79
C SER A 310 43.05 29.68 -6.47
N PRO A 311 42.26 29.53 -5.37
CA PRO A 311 41.90 28.22 -4.78
C PRO A 311 40.53 28.07 -4.08
N GLU A 312 40.25 26.80 -3.72
CA GLU A 312 39.33 26.32 -2.66
C GLU A 312 37.81 26.36 -2.96
N GLU A 313 36.98 25.34 -2.73
CA GLU A 313 37.13 24.03 -2.07
C GLU A 313 35.89 23.19 -2.48
N SER A 314 36.06 22.02 -3.12
CA SER A 314 34.95 21.13 -3.50
C SER A 314 35.11 19.78 -2.81
N ILE A 315 34.16 19.45 -1.92
CA ILE A 315 34.01 18.14 -1.31
C ILE A 315 33.09 17.31 -2.22
N ASP A 316 33.66 16.37 -2.97
CA ASP A 316 32.94 15.28 -3.65
C ASP A 316 33.17 13.96 -2.90
N PRO A 317 32.14 13.11 -2.73
CA PRO A 317 32.34 11.71 -2.37
C PRO A 317 32.11 10.78 -3.56
N TYR A 318 32.92 9.71 -3.56
CA TYR A 318 32.84 8.46 -4.33
C TYR A 318 33.42 8.43 -5.76
N THR A 319 34.70 8.03 -5.83
CA THR A 319 35.19 7.20 -6.94
C THR A 319 35.81 5.91 -6.42
N SER A 320 35.53 4.84 -7.17
CA SER A 320 35.82 3.44 -6.90
C SER A 320 37.31 3.12 -6.86
N ARG A 321 37.76 2.46 -5.80
CA ARG A 321 39.09 1.83 -5.69
C ARG A 321 39.22 0.61 -6.62
N ARG A 322 40.19 0.65 -7.54
CA ARG A 322 40.98 -0.53 -7.95
C ARG A 322 42.44 -0.29 -7.52
N PRO A 323 43.14 -1.26 -6.93
CA PRO A 323 44.53 -1.10 -6.56
C PRO A 323 45.45 -1.51 -7.70
N SER A 324 46.38 -0.64 -8.10
CA SER A 324 47.61 -1.02 -8.81
C SER A 324 48.80 -0.54 -7.99
N HIS A 325 49.36 -1.43 -7.17
CA HIS A 325 50.67 -1.21 -6.54
C HIS A 325 51.77 -1.61 -7.52
N SER A 326 52.50 -0.62 -8.02
CA SER A 326 53.87 -0.79 -8.48
C SER A 326 54.82 -0.41 -7.35
N SER A 327 55.74 -1.29 -6.97
CA SER A 327 56.96 -0.90 -6.26
C SER A 327 58.14 -1.63 -6.87
N ARG A 328 58.84 -0.92 -7.76
CA ARG A 328 60.23 -1.19 -8.12
C ARG A 328 61.09 -0.78 -6.91
N SER A 329 61.85 -1.72 -6.36
CA SER A 329 63.08 -1.39 -5.63
C SER A 329 64.26 -2.04 -6.34
N SER A 330 65.23 -1.21 -6.67
CA SER A 330 66.56 -1.47 -7.19
C SER A 330 67.33 -2.56 -6.45
N PHE A 331 68.04 -3.42 -7.18
CA PHE A 331 69.41 -3.81 -6.83
C PHE A 331 70.23 -4.04 -8.10
N ASN A 332 71.45 -3.53 -8.06
CA ASN A 332 72.40 -3.47 -9.16
C ASN A 332 73.66 -4.27 -8.77
N VAL A 333 74.37 -4.72 -9.79
CA VAL A 333 75.82 -5.07 -9.84
C VAL A 333 76.25 -6.52 -9.50
N LYS A 334 76.69 -7.20 -10.59
CA LYS A 334 77.84 -8.13 -10.83
C LYS A 334 77.98 -9.35 -9.91
N SER A 335 78.36 -10.53 -10.38
CA SER A 335 79.23 -10.95 -11.50
C SER A 335 78.84 -12.32 -12.00
#